data_AF-A0A8J5CSZ1-F1
#
_entry.id   AF-A0A8J5CSZ1-F1
#
_cell.length_a   1.000
_cell.length_b   1.000
_cell.length_c   1.000
_cell.angle_alpha   90.00
_cell.angle_beta   90.00
_cell.angle_gamma   90.00
#
_symmetry.space_group_name_H-M   'P 1'
#
loop_
_entity.id
_entity.type
_entity.pdbx_description
1 polymer ?
#
loop_
_entity_poly.entity_id
_entity_poly.type
_entity_poly.pdbx_seq_one_letter_code
_entity_poly.pdbx_strand_id
1 'polypeptide(L)'
;MGVEDGPSSFRHNDSLCLYHNGSSNTAGMVTQNLRPDAEEEAEEEEEEEEEEAKRDLILREFCRLFNVSEEIVTEFLSKRQQAKQQEEIVALRRERDRYKEDAQRFKRQEEATLKGSNEAKRIVEVAAPPPQLPQRESVAGEIGVDVDLAGVCGLPNLGNTCYINSVVQCLYHLPALRTCLAHCLREYTLNPKQAVNEASESKGAVAVALAEMFMAMQLNRGTHKAMGSLKRVFGSLDETFLGTAQQEAHDLLCSLLYWLHSDLTKEGTGEADDSVLREGWTPAAASRVGRSQVATFRPQDSLSSVSPEQQSVIACLFHGRLDSTITCVERGLNVNENTETFLNLSVAVGRGGCTLQDLLTQHFKPQNLEWDCQHCRRPHHCLHRTALTTCPRVLVVHFNRYSVKSYSSHKAMVAYPSSGLSLQPHMDQDAPRSPQYRLLSLVCHRGSMRGGHYTAYCRGGADGGWRLFSDDF
;
A
#
# COMPACT_ATOMS: atom_id res chain seq x y z
N MET A 1 68.17 -3.15 -54.01
CA MET A 1 67.43 -4.42 -54.11
C MET A 1 66.03 -4.09 -53.62
N GLY A 2 65.11 -3.67 -54.49
CA GLY A 2 64.43 -4.52 -55.46
C GLY A 2 63.02 -4.80 -54.88
N VAL A 3 62.01 -3.95 -55.11
CA VAL A 3 61.09 -3.90 -56.29
C VAL A 3 59.85 -4.76 -56.01
N GLU A 4 58.71 -4.10 -55.68
CA GLU A 4 57.43 -4.08 -56.46
C GLU A 4 56.45 -5.18 -55.95
N ASP A 5 55.12 -5.06 -55.95
CA ASP A 5 54.23 -4.18 -56.70
C ASP A 5 52.84 -4.07 -56.02
N GLY A 6 52.12 -3.03 -56.41
CA GLY A 6 50.79 -2.64 -55.93
C GLY A 6 49.58 -3.32 -56.61
N PRO A 7 48.41 -2.65 -56.61
CA PRO A 7 47.08 -3.27 -56.55
C PRO A 7 46.30 -3.21 -57.87
N SER A 8 45.19 -3.98 -57.99
CA SER A 8 43.98 -3.59 -58.76
C SER A 8 42.96 -4.74 -58.81
N SER A 9 41.67 -4.44 -58.60
CA SER A 9 40.77 -4.25 -59.75
C SER A 9 39.34 -3.91 -59.29
N PHE A 10 38.92 -2.73 -59.72
CA PHE A 10 37.53 -2.30 -59.94
C PHE A 10 36.70 -3.35 -60.69
N ARG A 11 35.37 -3.32 -60.48
CA ARG A 11 34.39 -3.06 -61.56
C ARG A 11 33.00 -2.76 -61.00
N HIS A 12 32.59 -1.50 -61.18
CA HIS A 12 31.22 -1.12 -61.46
C HIS A 12 30.71 -1.85 -62.71
N ASN A 13 29.40 -2.09 -62.76
CA ASN A 13 28.65 -2.17 -64.00
C ASN A 13 27.31 -1.46 -63.80
N ASP A 14 27.29 -0.18 -64.18
CA ASP A 14 26.09 0.51 -64.66
C ASP A 14 25.89 0.17 -66.15
N SER A 15 24.64 0.00 -66.57
CA SER A 15 24.16 0.23 -67.94
C SER A 15 22.62 0.31 -67.88
N LEU A 16 22.03 1.52 -68.01
CA LEU A 16 21.34 2.05 -69.21
C LEU A 16 20.09 1.21 -69.61
N CYS A 17 18.89 1.71 -69.91
CA CYS A 17 18.42 2.92 -70.58
C CYS A 17 16.86 2.86 -70.53
N LEU A 18 16.05 3.92 -70.38
CA LEU A 18 15.58 4.79 -71.46
C LEU A 18 14.68 5.92 -70.91
N TYR A 19 14.87 7.11 -71.48
CA TYR A 19 14.05 8.31 -71.36
C TYR A 19 12.78 8.22 -72.25
N HIS A 20 11.64 8.70 -71.75
CA HIS A 20 10.72 9.47 -72.61
C HIS A 20 10.05 10.61 -71.83
N ASN A 21 10.24 11.82 -72.35
CA ASN A 21 9.61 13.06 -71.92
C ASN A 21 8.15 13.08 -72.39
N GLY A 22 7.24 13.52 -71.51
CA GLY A 22 5.85 13.81 -71.85
C GLY A 22 5.25 14.77 -70.83
N SER A 23 5.42 16.06 -71.08
CA SER A 23 4.82 17.18 -70.37
C SER A 23 3.28 17.17 -70.42
N SER A 24 2.61 17.42 -69.28
CA SER A 24 1.59 18.48 -69.06
C SER A 24 0.47 18.11 -68.08
N ASN A 25 0.10 19.12 -67.27
CA ASN A 25 -1.18 19.35 -66.60
C ASN A 25 -1.53 18.65 -65.26
N THR A 26 -1.30 19.41 -64.17
CA THR A 26 -2.28 19.86 -63.16
C THR A 26 -3.38 18.88 -62.71
N ALA A 27 -3.35 18.46 -61.43
CA ALA A 27 -4.40 18.75 -60.42
C ALA A 27 -4.19 17.96 -59.10
N GLY A 28 -4.08 18.71 -57.99
CA GLY A 28 -4.66 18.45 -56.66
C GLY A 28 -4.56 17.07 -55.99
N MET A 29 -3.79 17.01 -54.90
CA MET A 29 -3.87 16.01 -53.83
C MET A 29 -5.28 15.92 -53.21
N VAL A 30 -5.80 14.69 -53.01
CA VAL A 30 -6.50 14.26 -51.79
C VAL A 30 -6.26 12.75 -51.63
N THR A 31 -5.34 12.35 -50.74
CA THR A 31 -5.29 10.97 -50.21
C THR A 31 -6.15 10.92 -48.96
N GLN A 32 -7.20 10.11 -48.98
CA GLN A 32 -8.02 9.81 -47.80
C GLN A 32 -7.18 9.05 -46.78
N ASN A 33 -7.03 9.61 -45.57
CA ASN A 33 -6.53 8.87 -44.41
C ASN A 33 -7.65 7.91 -43.95
N LEU A 34 -7.45 6.61 -44.16
CA LEU A 34 -8.20 5.55 -43.48
C LEU A 34 -7.63 5.38 -42.07
N ARG A 35 -8.51 5.42 -41.05
CA ARG A 35 -8.21 5.16 -39.64
C ARG A 35 -7.77 3.70 -39.42
N PRO A 36 -6.80 3.42 -38.54
CA PRO A 36 -6.53 2.07 -38.04
C PRO A 36 -7.09 1.91 -36.61
N ASP A 37 -8.41 1.85 -36.41
CA ASP A 37 -8.98 1.97 -35.04
C ASP A 37 -10.10 0.96 -34.71
N ALA A 38 -10.13 -0.25 -35.29
CA ALA A 38 -11.21 -1.23 -34.99
C ALA A 38 -10.73 -2.57 -34.44
N GLU A 39 -9.54 -3.03 -34.87
CA GLU A 39 -8.94 -4.26 -34.33
C GLU A 39 -8.21 -3.97 -33.01
N GLU A 40 -7.59 -2.79 -32.87
CA GLU A 40 -6.90 -2.36 -31.64
C GLU A 40 -7.90 -2.02 -30.52
N GLU A 41 -9.03 -1.38 -30.83
CA GLU A 41 -10.13 -1.14 -29.87
C GLU A 41 -10.79 -2.46 -29.41
N ALA A 42 -10.93 -3.44 -30.31
CA ALA A 42 -11.51 -4.74 -29.97
C ALA A 42 -10.57 -5.62 -29.12
N GLU A 43 -9.25 -5.54 -29.36
CA GLU A 43 -8.24 -6.20 -28.52
C GLU A 43 -8.15 -5.55 -27.12
N GLU A 44 -8.28 -4.21 -27.03
CA GLU A 44 -8.37 -3.51 -25.74
C GLU A 44 -9.65 -3.86 -24.96
N GLU A 45 -10.80 -3.96 -25.63
CA GLU A 45 -12.07 -4.40 -25.02
C GLU A 45 -12.01 -5.88 -24.55
N GLU A 46 -11.38 -6.78 -25.33
CA GLU A 46 -11.19 -8.18 -24.93
C GLU A 46 -10.24 -8.31 -23.71
N GLU A 47 -9.14 -7.54 -23.66
CA GLU A 47 -8.26 -7.51 -22.48
C GLU A 47 -8.99 -6.96 -21.26
N GLU A 48 -9.85 -5.95 -21.42
CA GLU A 48 -10.61 -5.34 -20.33
C GLU A 48 -11.71 -6.28 -19.80
N GLU A 49 -12.41 -7.02 -20.67
CA GLU A 49 -13.36 -8.07 -20.28
C GLU A 49 -12.68 -9.25 -19.58
N GLU A 50 -11.49 -9.67 -20.03
CA GLU A 50 -10.73 -10.75 -19.40
C GLU A 50 -10.22 -10.35 -18.01
N GLU A 51 -9.71 -9.12 -17.87
CA GLU A 51 -9.33 -8.56 -16.56
C GLU A 51 -10.54 -8.37 -15.64
N GLU A 52 -11.70 -8.04 -16.17
CA GLU A 52 -12.93 -7.93 -15.38
C GLU A 52 -13.46 -9.29 -14.91
N ALA A 53 -13.42 -10.32 -15.77
CA ALA A 53 -13.76 -11.68 -15.39
C ALA A 53 -12.81 -12.22 -14.32
N LYS A 54 -11.52 -11.87 -14.40
CA LYS A 54 -10.53 -12.16 -13.34
C LYS A 54 -10.88 -11.44 -12.03
N ARG A 55 -11.28 -10.16 -12.08
CA ARG A 55 -11.71 -9.40 -10.89
C ARG A 55 -12.95 -9.98 -10.24
N ASP A 56 -13.94 -10.43 -11.00
CA ASP A 56 -15.16 -11.05 -10.47
C ASP A 56 -14.90 -12.44 -9.87
N LEU A 57 -14.01 -13.22 -10.50
CA LEU A 57 -13.56 -14.50 -9.94
C LEU A 57 -12.78 -14.30 -8.64
N ILE A 58 -11.89 -13.31 -8.62
CA ILE A 58 -11.15 -12.88 -7.42
C ILE A 58 -12.14 -12.44 -6.32
N LEU A 59 -13.18 -11.67 -6.65
CA LEU A 59 -14.16 -11.17 -5.68
C LEU A 59 -15.03 -12.29 -5.08
N ARG A 60 -15.45 -13.26 -5.90
CA ARG A 60 -16.21 -14.44 -5.44
C ARG A 60 -15.36 -15.32 -4.54
N GLU A 61 -14.12 -15.57 -4.93
CA GLU A 61 -13.20 -16.38 -4.16
C GLU A 61 -12.74 -15.68 -2.87
N PHE A 62 -12.60 -14.35 -2.92
CA PHE A 62 -12.38 -13.48 -1.78
C PHE A 62 -13.52 -13.58 -0.75
N CYS A 63 -14.78 -13.45 -1.17
CA CYS A 63 -15.92 -13.58 -0.27
C CYS A 63 -16.01 -14.98 0.36
N ARG A 64 -15.66 -16.03 -0.39
CA ARG A 64 -15.56 -17.41 0.10
C ARG A 64 -14.45 -17.58 1.15
N LEU A 65 -13.26 -17.05 0.89
CA LEU A 65 -12.09 -17.19 1.77
C LEU A 65 -12.17 -16.36 3.05
N PHE A 66 -12.98 -15.29 3.06
CA PHE A 66 -13.17 -14.39 4.20
C PHE A 66 -14.56 -14.52 4.87
N ASN A 67 -15.35 -15.54 4.52
CA ASN A 67 -16.64 -15.88 5.15
C ASN A 67 -17.72 -14.79 5.03
N VAL A 68 -17.81 -14.14 3.87
CA VAL A 68 -18.83 -13.14 3.51
C VAL A 68 -20.01 -13.85 2.82
N SER A 69 -21.26 -13.59 3.24
CA SER A 69 -22.43 -14.35 2.77
C SER A 69 -22.72 -14.21 1.27
N GLU A 70 -23.08 -15.32 0.63
CA GLU A 70 -23.34 -15.45 -0.82
C GLU A 70 -24.52 -14.58 -1.33
N GLU A 71 -25.54 -14.36 -0.50
CA GLU A 71 -26.70 -13.51 -0.81
C GLU A 71 -26.29 -12.06 -1.04
N ILE A 72 -25.35 -11.55 -0.23
CA ILE A 72 -24.78 -10.20 -0.38
C ILE A 72 -23.97 -10.11 -1.67
N VAL A 73 -23.23 -11.16 -2.05
CA VAL A 73 -22.45 -11.21 -3.29
C VAL A 73 -23.38 -11.17 -4.51
N THR A 74 -24.49 -11.91 -4.46
CA THR A 74 -25.44 -12.01 -5.58
C THR A 74 -26.24 -10.71 -5.77
N GLU A 75 -26.74 -10.12 -4.68
CA GLU A 75 -27.41 -8.81 -4.70
C GLU A 75 -26.48 -7.71 -5.25
N PHE A 76 -25.20 -7.82 -4.92
CA PHE A 76 -24.16 -6.86 -5.28
C PHE A 76 -23.74 -6.94 -6.75
N LEU A 77 -23.49 -8.14 -7.29
CA LEU A 77 -23.21 -8.33 -8.71
C LEU A 77 -24.40 -7.85 -9.56
N SER A 78 -25.63 -8.07 -9.07
CA SER A 78 -26.84 -7.56 -9.69
C SER A 78 -26.91 -6.02 -9.69
N LYS A 79 -26.53 -5.35 -8.60
CA LYS A 79 -26.49 -3.87 -8.53
C LYS A 79 -25.40 -3.27 -9.42
N ARG A 80 -24.24 -3.93 -9.54
CA ARG A 80 -23.15 -3.52 -10.44
C ARG A 80 -23.56 -3.63 -11.91
N GLN A 81 -24.23 -4.71 -12.28
CA GLN A 81 -24.76 -4.89 -13.65
C GLN A 81 -25.84 -3.86 -13.98
N GLN A 82 -26.68 -3.47 -13.02
CA GLN A 82 -27.65 -2.39 -13.18
C GLN A 82 -26.98 -1.02 -13.35
N ALA A 83 -25.92 -0.72 -12.59
CA ALA A 83 -25.17 0.52 -12.72
C ALA A 83 -24.49 0.66 -14.10
N LYS A 84 -23.88 -0.43 -14.59
CA LYS A 84 -23.31 -0.49 -15.95
C LYS A 84 -24.36 -0.27 -17.04
N GLN A 85 -25.49 -0.96 -16.96
CA GLN A 85 -26.61 -0.75 -17.89
C GLN A 85 -27.09 0.71 -17.85
N GLN A 86 -27.07 1.34 -16.68
CA GLN A 86 -27.48 2.73 -16.53
C GLN A 86 -26.48 3.71 -17.18
N GLU A 87 -25.19 3.46 -17.07
CA GLU A 87 -24.12 4.25 -17.70
C GLU A 87 -24.13 4.09 -19.22
N GLU A 88 -24.32 2.87 -19.72
CA GLU A 88 -24.45 2.57 -21.15
C GLU A 88 -25.70 3.24 -21.75
N ILE A 89 -26.83 3.21 -21.03
CA ILE A 89 -28.03 3.96 -21.41
C ILE A 89 -27.76 5.47 -21.45
N VAL A 90 -26.95 6.01 -20.54
CA VAL A 90 -26.58 7.44 -20.54
C VAL A 90 -25.65 7.76 -21.71
N ALA A 91 -24.70 6.88 -22.04
CA ALA A 91 -23.81 7.02 -23.18
C ALA A 91 -24.58 7.00 -24.52
N LEU A 92 -25.47 6.02 -24.70
CA LEU A 92 -26.34 5.90 -25.87
C LEU A 92 -27.29 7.10 -26.02
N ARG A 93 -27.77 7.67 -24.91
CA ARG A 93 -28.57 8.91 -24.95
C ARG A 93 -27.75 10.10 -25.43
N ARG A 94 -26.51 10.26 -24.94
CA ARG A 94 -25.60 11.32 -25.38
C ARG A 94 -25.26 11.18 -26.86
N GLU A 95 -25.03 9.96 -27.33
CA GLU A 95 -24.76 9.68 -28.72
C GLU A 95 -25.95 9.96 -29.64
N ARG A 96 -27.14 9.51 -29.25
CA ARG A 96 -28.39 9.85 -29.94
C ARG A 96 -28.60 11.37 -30.03
N ASP A 97 -28.25 12.11 -28.99
CA ASP A 97 -28.41 13.56 -28.98
C ASP A 97 -27.38 14.25 -29.91
N ARG A 98 -26.14 13.74 -30.00
CA ARG A 98 -25.15 14.15 -31.03
C ARG A 98 -25.68 13.92 -32.45
N TYR A 99 -26.23 12.73 -32.73
CA TYR A 99 -26.81 12.43 -34.05
C TYR A 99 -27.98 13.35 -34.42
N LYS A 100 -28.80 13.77 -33.44
CA LYS A 100 -29.87 14.74 -33.68
C LYS A 100 -29.34 16.12 -34.02
N GLU A 101 -28.28 16.56 -33.34
CA GLU A 101 -27.62 17.84 -33.63
C GLU A 101 -27.00 17.84 -35.03
N ASP A 102 -26.33 16.75 -35.41
CA ASP A 102 -25.76 16.58 -36.75
C ASP A 102 -26.84 16.52 -37.83
N ALA A 103 -27.96 15.83 -37.59
CA ALA A 103 -29.10 15.81 -38.51
C ALA A 103 -29.74 17.20 -38.69
N GLN A 104 -29.81 18.00 -37.63
CA GLN A 104 -30.27 19.40 -37.73
C GLN A 104 -29.27 20.29 -38.46
N ARG A 105 -27.97 20.06 -38.29
CA ARG A 105 -26.90 20.76 -39.01
C ARG A 105 -26.94 20.42 -40.50
N PHE A 106 -27.18 19.16 -40.83
CA PHE A 106 -27.33 18.68 -42.20
C PHE A 106 -28.57 19.26 -42.86
N LYS A 107 -29.73 19.30 -42.17
CA LYS A 107 -30.94 19.99 -42.68
C LYS A 107 -30.72 21.48 -42.92
N ARG A 108 -29.99 22.18 -42.04
CA ARG A 108 -29.64 23.59 -42.25
C ARG A 108 -28.71 23.80 -43.45
N GLN A 109 -27.78 22.87 -43.68
CA GLN A 109 -26.93 22.88 -44.87
C GLN A 109 -27.74 22.54 -46.14
N GLU A 110 -28.66 21.59 -46.07
CA GLU A 110 -29.53 21.20 -47.18
C GLU A 110 -30.50 22.34 -47.56
N GLU A 111 -31.11 23.02 -46.58
CA GLU A 111 -31.93 24.22 -46.78
C GLU A 111 -31.12 25.41 -47.34
N ALA A 112 -29.84 25.53 -46.98
CA ALA A 112 -28.93 26.52 -47.56
C ALA A 112 -28.53 26.15 -49.01
N THR A 113 -28.45 24.86 -49.32
CA THR A 113 -28.12 24.34 -50.66
C THR A 113 -29.34 24.39 -51.59
N LEU A 114 -30.57 24.17 -51.09
CA LEU A 114 -31.82 24.31 -51.85
C LEU A 114 -32.15 25.76 -52.26
N LYS A 115 -31.50 26.77 -51.68
CA LYS A 115 -31.55 28.16 -52.18
C LYS A 115 -30.68 28.40 -53.42
N GLY A 116 -29.89 27.41 -53.84
CA GLY A 116 -29.06 27.45 -55.03
C GLY A 116 -29.20 26.17 -55.86
N SER A 117 -30.11 26.22 -56.84
CA SER A 117 -30.27 25.27 -57.96
C SER A 117 -31.16 24.05 -57.72
N ASN A 118 -32.23 24.00 -58.53
CA ASN A 118 -32.99 22.79 -58.90
C ASN A 118 -32.09 21.85 -59.72
N GLU A 119 -32.03 20.56 -59.37
CA GLU A 119 -32.35 19.42 -60.26
C GLU A 119 -32.24 18.10 -59.44
N ALA A 120 -33.01 17.09 -59.81
CA ALA A 120 -33.51 16.04 -58.92
C ALA A 120 -32.75 14.69 -58.89
N LYS A 121 -32.87 13.99 -57.75
CA LYS A 121 -33.06 12.53 -57.48
C LYS A 121 -32.52 11.46 -58.46
N ARG A 122 -31.77 10.47 -57.92
CA ARG A 122 -32.18 9.03 -57.75
C ARG A 122 -31.08 8.08 -57.16
N ILE A 123 -31.42 7.39 -56.04
CA ILE A 123 -31.40 5.93 -55.63
C ILE A 123 -30.18 5.06 -56.08
N VAL A 124 -29.54 4.17 -55.26
CA VAL A 124 -29.95 2.81 -54.78
C VAL A 124 -29.10 2.28 -53.58
N GLU A 125 -29.76 1.56 -52.67
CA GLU A 125 -29.24 0.74 -51.54
C GLU A 125 -28.49 -0.54 -51.96
N VAL A 126 -27.51 -0.99 -51.14
CA VAL A 126 -27.33 -2.43 -50.84
C VAL A 126 -26.90 -2.57 -49.37
N ALA A 127 -27.73 -3.21 -48.55
CA ALA A 127 -27.42 -3.63 -47.19
C ALA A 127 -26.97 -5.10 -47.17
N ALA A 128 -25.87 -5.40 -46.46
CA ALA A 128 -25.42 -6.75 -46.17
C ALA A 128 -25.88 -7.19 -44.76
N PRO A 129 -26.14 -8.49 -44.51
CA PRO A 129 -26.59 -8.99 -43.21
C PRO A 129 -25.44 -9.09 -42.19
N PRO A 130 -25.72 -9.06 -40.87
CA PRO A 130 -24.69 -9.15 -39.83
C PRO A 130 -24.13 -10.58 -39.69
N PRO A 131 -22.85 -10.74 -39.29
CA PRO A 131 -22.24 -12.04 -39.07
C PRO A 131 -22.71 -12.67 -37.73
N GLN A 132 -22.79 -14.00 -37.71
CA GLN A 132 -23.07 -14.79 -36.51
C GLN A 132 -21.75 -15.09 -35.76
N LEU A 133 -21.74 -14.89 -34.45
CA LEU A 133 -20.60 -15.18 -33.57
C LEU A 133 -20.44 -16.69 -33.34
N PRO A 134 -19.19 -17.22 -33.26
CA PRO A 134 -18.94 -18.62 -32.96
C PRO A 134 -19.15 -18.93 -31.48
N GLN A 135 -19.82 -20.05 -31.20
CA GLN A 135 -19.91 -20.62 -29.85
C GLN A 135 -18.56 -21.26 -29.48
N ARG A 136 -18.02 -20.92 -28.31
CA ARG A 136 -16.79 -21.51 -27.77
C ARG A 136 -17.11 -22.32 -26.51
N GLU A 137 -16.61 -23.54 -26.48
CA GLU A 137 -16.71 -24.49 -25.38
C GLU A 137 -15.93 -24.00 -24.14
N SER A 138 -16.54 -24.17 -22.96
CA SER A 138 -15.97 -23.79 -21.68
C SER A 138 -14.81 -24.70 -21.29
N VAL A 139 -13.65 -24.13 -21.00
CA VAL A 139 -12.60 -24.79 -20.22
C VAL A 139 -12.51 -24.09 -18.86
N ALA A 140 -13.40 -24.48 -17.95
CA ALA A 140 -13.29 -24.13 -16.54
C ALA A 140 -12.23 -25.05 -15.90
N GLY A 141 -11.00 -24.57 -15.76
CA GLY A 141 -10.01 -25.19 -14.88
C GLY A 141 -10.35 -24.84 -13.43
N GLU A 142 -10.75 -25.83 -12.64
CA GLU A 142 -10.94 -25.67 -11.19
C GLU A 142 -9.63 -25.19 -10.53
N ILE A 143 -9.63 -23.98 -9.98
CA ILE A 143 -8.54 -23.47 -9.14
C ILE A 143 -8.71 -24.10 -7.76
N GLY A 144 -8.13 -25.28 -7.56
CA GLY A 144 -7.98 -25.86 -6.23
C GLY A 144 -7.03 -25.02 -5.38
N VAL A 145 -7.56 -24.09 -4.59
CA VAL A 145 -6.80 -23.48 -3.48
C VAL A 145 -6.82 -24.50 -2.35
N ASP A 146 -5.67 -25.13 -2.09
CA ASP A 146 -5.49 -25.95 -0.90
C ASP A 146 -5.70 -25.06 0.32
N VAL A 147 -6.85 -25.22 0.98
CA VAL A 147 -7.30 -24.40 2.10
C VAL A 147 -6.33 -24.49 3.29
N ASP A 148 -5.55 -25.57 3.36
CA ASP A 148 -4.55 -25.81 4.41
C ASP A 148 -3.23 -25.03 4.18
N LEU A 149 -2.98 -24.55 2.95
CA LEU A 149 -1.79 -23.78 2.56
C LEU A 149 -2.08 -22.33 2.19
N ALA A 150 -3.33 -21.87 2.31
CA ALA A 150 -3.70 -20.49 2.02
C ALA A 150 -2.97 -19.52 2.95
N GLY A 151 -2.18 -18.60 2.38
CA GLY A 151 -1.35 -17.66 3.13
C GLY A 151 0.01 -18.19 3.59
N VAL A 152 0.36 -19.42 3.22
CA VAL A 152 1.69 -20.00 3.43
C VAL A 152 2.49 -19.88 2.14
N CYS A 153 3.01 -18.69 1.86
CA CYS A 153 3.87 -18.43 0.71
C CYS A 153 5.10 -17.61 1.06
N GLY A 154 6.20 -17.87 0.36
CA GLY A 154 7.35 -16.97 0.33
C GLY A 154 7.09 -15.70 -0.49
N LEU A 155 7.87 -14.66 -0.23
CA LEU A 155 7.86 -13.39 -0.95
C LEU A 155 9.19 -13.17 -1.66
N PRO A 156 9.19 -12.79 -2.95
CA PRO A 156 10.43 -12.68 -3.71
C PRO A 156 11.33 -11.56 -3.21
N ASN A 157 12.63 -11.84 -3.16
CA ASN A 157 13.63 -10.83 -2.85
C ASN A 157 13.98 -10.02 -4.12
N LEU A 158 13.57 -8.76 -4.18
CA LEU A 158 13.80 -7.85 -5.32
C LEU A 158 15.11 -7.06 -5.18
N GLY A 159 16.12 -7.68 -4.56
CA GLY A 159 17.41 -7.07 -4.25
C GLY A 159 17.41 -6.39 -2.88
N ASN A 160 17.89 -7.10 -1.86
CA ASN A 160 17.95 -6.64 -0.47
C ASN A 160 16.60 -6.25 0.14
N THR A 161 15.48 -6.78 -0.35
CA THR A 161 14.13 -6.47 0.17
C THR A 161 13.66 -7.39 1.30
N CYS A 162 14.56 -8.21 1.87
CA CYS A 162 14.23 -9.11 2.98
C CYS A 162 13.62 -8.39 4.20
N TYR A 163 14.00 -7.12 4.42
CA TYR A 163 13.39 -6.28 5.46
C TYR A 163 11.90 -6.03 5.18
N ILE A 164 11.51 -5.77 3.92
CA ILE A 164 10.11 -5.67 3.51
C ILE A 164 9.41 -7.01 3.68
N ASN A 165 10.02 -8.07 3.18
CA ASN A 165 9.43 -9.41 3.22
C ASN A 165 9.08 -9.82 4.66
N SER A 166 10.02 -9.62 5.59
CA SER A 166 9.82 -9.98 7.00
C SER A 166 8.69 -9.19 7.68
N VAL A 167 8.55 -7.89 7.37
CA VAL A 167 7.49 -7.03 7.92
C VAL A 167 6.13 -7.40 7.33
N VAL A 168 6.05 -7.56 6.01
CA VAL A 168 4.81 -7.94 5.31
C VAL A 168 4.29 -9.29 5.81
N GLN A 169 5.17 -10.29 5.97
CA GLN A 169 4.81 -11.58 6.55
C GLN A 169 4.20 -11.44 7.95
N CYS A 170 4.82 -10.63 8.81
CA CYS A 170 4.32 -10.41 10.17
C CYS A 170 2.97 -9.70 10.21
N LEU A 171 2.74 -8.73 9.32
CA LEU A 171 1.47 -7.99 9.22
C LEU A 171 0.35 -8.85 8.61
N TYR A 172 0.65 -9.67 7.59
CA TYR A 172 -0.31 -10.57 6.96
C TYR A 172 -0.91 -11.57 7.95
N HIS A 173 -0.08 -12.07 8.87
CA HIS A 173 -0.49 -13.01 9.90
C HIS A 173 -1.26 -12.36 11.07
N LEU A 174 -1.65 -11.09 10.96
CA LEU A 174 -2.60 -10.44 11.87
C LEU A 174 -4.02 -10.54 11.26
N PRO A 175 -4.90 -11.44 11.77
CA PRO A 175 -6.18 -11.70 11.11
C PRO A 175 -7.05 -10.45 10.97
N ALA A 176 -7.08 -9.59 12.00
CA ALA A 176 -7.85 -8.35 11.98
C ALA A 176 -7.37 -7.38 10.89
N LEU A 177 -6.05 -7.21 10.75
CA LEU A 177 -5.49 -6.36 9.71
C LEU A 177 -5.76 -6.94 8.32
N ARG A 178 -5.60 -8.25 8.15
CA ARG A 178 -5.87 -8.95 6.89
C ARG A 178 -7.32 -8.78 6.46
N THR A 179 -8.28 -9.01 7.36
CA THR A 179 -9.71 -8.80 7.09
C THR A 179 -10.04 -7.34 6.76
N CYS A 180 -9.42 -6.38 7.44
CA CYS A 180 -9.65 -4.97 7.15
C CYS A 180 -9.08 -4.52 5.79
N LEU A 181 -7.86 -4.93 5.44
CA LEU A 181 -7.28 -4.63 4.12
C LEU A 181 -8.02 -5.33 2.99
N ALA A 182 -8.50 -6.54 3.24
CA ALA A 182 -9.44 -7.22 2.37
C ALA A 182 -10.69 -6.35 2.12
N HIS A 183 -11.35 -5.86 3.17
CA HIS A 183 -12.50 -4.95 3.02
C HIS A 183 -12.16 -3.66 2.29
N CYS A 184 -10.98 -3.06 2.57
CA CYS A 184 -10.49 -1.87 1.87
C CYS A 184 -10.35 -2.14 0.36
N LEU A 185 -9.70 -3.22 -0.05
CA LEU A 185 -9.55 -3.57 -1.47
C LEU A 185 -10.89 -3.78 -2.17
N ARG A 186 -11.84 -4.42 -1.49
CA ARG A 186 -13.22 -4.59 -1.98
C ARG A 186 -13.90 -3.23 -2.19
N GLU A 187 -13.84 -2.35 -1.20
CA GLU A 187 -14.44 -1.01 -1.29
C GLU A 187 -13.75 -0.18 -2.37
N TYR A 188 -12.43 -0.27 -2.50
CA TYR A 188 -11.66 0.43 -3.51
C TYR A 188 -12.03 -0.02 -4.92
N THR A 189 -12.25 -1.31 -5.13
CA THR A 189 -12.70 -1.87 -6.42
C THR A 189 -14.07 -1.32 -6.85
N LEU A 190 -14.89 -0.88 -5.89
CA LEU A 190 -16.23 -0.37 -6.13
C LEU A 190 -16.31 1.13 -6.27
N ASN A 191 -15.65 1.82 -5.34
CA ASN A 191 -15.67 3.26 -5.24
C ASN A 191 -14.33 3.72 -4.66
N PRO A 192 -13.30 3.88 -5.50
CA PRO A 192 -11.96 4.25 -5.06
C PRO A 192 -11.93 5.45 -4.13
N LYS A 193 -12.76 6.47 -4.41
CA LYS A 193 -12.79 7.75 -3.68
C LYS A 193 -13.30 7.66 -2.24
N GLN A 194 -14.08 6.62 -1.92
CA GLN A 194 -14.66 6.44 -0.59
C GLN A 194 -13.91 5.40 0.25
N ALA A 195 -13.11 4.54 -0.38
CA ALA A 195 -12.44 3.43 0.28
C ALA A 195 -11.16 3.85 1.01
N VAL A 196 -10.52 4.92 0.54
CA VAL A 196 -9.26 5.42 1.04
C VAL A 196 -9.31 6.93 1.21
N ASN A 197 -8.45 7.46 2.07
CA ASN A 197 -8.26 8.88 2.25
C ASN A 197 -7.46 9.47 1.07
N GLU A 198 -8.12 10.18 0.15
CA GLU A 198 -7.44 10.83 -0.98
C GLU A 198 -6.54 12.01 -0.54
N ALA A 199 -6.77 12.54 0.67
CA ALA A 199 -5.92 13.58 1.26
C ALA A 199 -4.64 13.03 1.89
N SER A 200 -4.47 11.71 2.03
CA SER A 200 -3.24 11.13 2.55
C SER A 200 -2.06 11.37 1.59
N GLU A 201 -0.83 11.37 2.12
CA GLU A 201 0.38 11.52 1.32
C GLU A 201 0.46 10.52 0.15
N SER A 202 0.03 9.28 0.40
CA SER A 202 0.01 8.22 -0.61
C SER A 202 -1.28 8.15 -1.43
N LYS A 203 -2.30 8.94 -1.06
CA LYS A 203 -3.64 8.94 -1.65
C LYS A 203 -4.28 7.54 -1.65
N GLY A 204 -4.05 6.78 -0.58
CA GLY A 204 -4.51 5.39 -0.45
C GLY A 204 -3.64 4.33 -1.13
N ALA A 205 -2.58 4.71 -1.84
CA ALA A 205 -1.78 3.76 -2.62
C ALA A 205 -1.08 2.71 -1.74
N VAL A 206 -0.68 3.05 -0.51
CA VAL A 206 -0.05 2.08 0.41
C VAL A 206 -1.06 1.05 0.88
N ALA A 207 -2.26 1.48 1.29
CA ALA A 207 -3.33 0.58 1.71
C ALA A 207 -3.73 -0.39 0.59
N VAL A 208 -3.92 0.12 -0.63
CA VAL A 208 -4.30 -0.70 -1.79
C VAL A 208 -3.18 -1.68 -2.16
N ALA A 209 -1.94 -1.22 -2.30
CA ALA A 209 -0.82 -2.10 -2.68
C ALA A 209 -0.56 -3.19 -1.64
N LEU A 210 -0.70 -2.88 -0.34
CA LEU A 210 -0.56 -3.89 0.71
C LEU A 210 -1.74 -4.88 0.72
N ALA A 211 -2.95 -4.42 0.42
CA ALA A 211 -4.12 -5.29 0.32
C ALA A 211 -4.02 -6.23 -0.89
N GLU A 212 -3.56 -5.75 -2.05
CA GLU A 212 -3.23 -6.58 -3.22
C GLU A 212 -2.15 -7.60 -2.89
N MET A 213 -1.11 -7.20 -2.13
CA MET A 213 -0.08 -8.11 -1.67
C MET A 213 -0.65 -9.21 -0.77
N PHE A 214 -1.53 -8.86 0.17
CA PHE A 214 -2.19 -9.84 1.05
C PHE A 214 -3.10 -10.79 0.28
N MET A 215 -3.77 -10.30 -0.76
CA MET A 215 -4.56 -11.13 -1.66
C MET A 215 -3.67 -12.08 -2.46
N ALA A 216 -2.55 -11.60 -3.01
CA ALA A 216 -1.57 -12.43 -3.70
C ALA A 216 -1.00 -13.53 -2.78
N MET A 217 -0.73 -13.20 -1.52
CA MET A 217 -0.31 -14.17 -0.50
C MET A 217 -1.41 -15.19 -0.17
N GLN A 218 -2.65 -14.74 0.00
CA GLN A 218 -3.78 -15.62 0.29
C GLN A 218 -4.00 -16.64 -0.85
N LEU A 219 -3.83 -16.20 -2.10
CA LEU A 219 -4.01 -17.02 -3.31
C LEU A 219 -2.74 -17.79 -3.69
N ASN A 220 -1.62 -17.57 -3.01
CA ASN A 220 -0.28 -18.08 -3.36
C ASN A 220 0.08 -17.80 -4.84
N ARG A 221 -0.32 -16.65 -5.38
CA ARG A 221 -0.17 -16.28 -6.81
C ARG A 221 0.10 -14.81 -6.98
N GLY A 222 0.92 -14.43 -7.96
CA GLY A 222 1.16 -13.03 -8.31
C GLY A 222 2.03 -12.23 -7.32
N THR A 223 2.66 -12.89 -6.34
CA THR A 223 3.47 -12.23 -5.28
C THR A 223 4.62 -11.40 -5.84
N HIS A 224 5.22 -11.79 -6.97
CA HIS A 224 6.29 -11.00 -7.60
C HIS A 224 5.81 -9.66 -8.17
N LYS A 225 4.64 -9.65 -8.83
CA LYS A 225 4.03 -8.40 -9.33
C LYS A 225 3.63 -7.50 -8.16
N ALA A 226 2.96 -8.07 -7.16
CA ALA A 226 2.50 -7.33 -5.99
C ALA A 226 3.65 -6.75 -5.16
N MET A 227 4.74 -7.51 -4.96
CA MET A 227 5.94 -7.03 -4.28
C MET A 227 6.61 -5.89 -5.07
N GLY A 228 6.65 -5.99 -6.41
CA GLY A 228 7.15 -4.92 -7.27
C GLY A 228 6.34 -3.63 -7.16
N SER A 229 5.01 -3.73 -7.15
CA SER A 229 4.10 -2.59 -6.93
C SER A 229 4.31 -1.97 -5.55
N LEU A 230 4.33 -2.79 -4.50
CA LEU A 230 4.50 -2.33 -3.12
C LEU A 230 5.83 -1.59 -2.92
N LYS A 231 6.94 -2.15 -3.44
CA LYS A 231 8.26 -1.50 -3.38
C LYS A 231 8.25 -0.14 -4.09
N ARG A 232 7.56 -0.03 -5.23
CA ARG A 232 7.45 1.22 -5.99
C ARG A 232 6.69 2.28 -5.21
N VAL A 233 5.57 1.91 -4.57
CA VAL A 233 4.79 2.84 -3.74
C VAL A 233 5.64 3.32 -2.56
N PHE A 234 6.32 2.43 -1.82
CA PHE A 234 7.20 2.84 -0.73
C PHE A 234 8.31 3.77 -1.20
N GLY A 235 8.95 3.47 -2.33
CA GLY A 235 9.99 4.31 -2.91
C GLY A 235 9.51 5.69 -3.36
N SER A 236 8.22 5.83 -3.73
CA SER A 236 7.65 7.13 -4.09
C SER A 236 7.40 8.05 -2.89
N LEU A 237 7.28 7.48 -1.69
CA LEU A 237 7.07 8.22 -0.44
C LEU A 237 8.39 8.47 0.30
N ASP A 238 9.30 7.49 0.27
CA ASP A 238 10.62 7.60 0.88
C ASP A 238 11.68 6.99 -0.05
N GLU A 239 12.56 7.85 -0.56
CA GLU A 239 13.62 7.49 -1.52
C GLU A 239 14.59 6.43 -0.98
N THR A 240 14.69 6.27 0.35
CA THR A 240 15.51 5.20 0.96
C THR A 240 15.06 3.79 0.54
N PHE A 241 13.78 3.63 0.15
CA PHE A 241 13.21 2.36 -0.32
C PHE A 241 13.25 2.17 -1.84
N LEU A 242 13.65 3.19 -2.63
CA LEU A 242 13.79 3.08 -4.10
C LEU A 242 14.93 2.15 -4.49
N GLY A 243 16.05 2.23 -3.78
CA GLY A 243 17.27 1.49 -4.10
C GLY A 243 17.19 0.00 -3.78
N THR A 244 18.34 -0.66 -3.91
CA THR A 244 18.59 -2.04 -3.48
C THR A 244 19.52 -2.09 -2.27
N ALA A 245 19.58 -1.00 -1.50
CA ALA A 245 20.31 -0.95 -0.24
C ALA A 245 19.54 -1.70 0.84
N GLN A 246 20.26 -2.29 1.80
CA GLN A 246 19.63 -2.87 2.97
C GLN A 246 19.12 -1.75 3.89
N GLN A 247 17.94 -1.98 4.48
CA GLN A 247 17.29 -1.04 5.39
C GLN A 247 16.92 -1.71 6.72
N GLU A 248 16.53 -0.90 7.69
CA GLU A 248 16.05 -1.33 9.00
C GLU A 248 14.55 -1.70 8.91
N ALA A 249 14.19 -2.91 9.37
CA ALA A 249 12.82 -3.41 9.27
C ALA A 249 11.83 -2.70 10.23
N HIS A 250 12.29 -2.27 11.41
CA HIS A 250 11.55 -1.42 12.35
C HIS A 250 11.30 -0.03 11.77
N ASP A 251 12.26 0.57 11.05
CA ASP A 251 12.04 1.86 10.37
C ASP A 251 10.94 1.71 9.32
N LEU A 252 11.03 0.69 8.46
CA LEU A 252 9.95 0.38 7.49
C LEU A 252 8.61 0.14 8.19
N LEU A 253 8.58 -0.65 9.27
CA LEU A 253 7.33 -0.93 9.99
C LEU A 253 6.70 0.36 10.52
N CYS A 254 7.50 1.28 11.07
CA CYS A 254 7.00 2.56 11.55
C CYS A 254 6.40 3.40 10.41
N SER A 255 7.12 3.53 9.29
CA SER A 255 6.62 4.25 8.10
C SER A 255 5.35 3.62 7.56
N LEU A 256 5.32 2.29 7.45
CA LEU A 256 4.19 1.55 6.92
C LEU A 256 2.93 1.71 7.80
N LEU A 257 3.07 1.59 9.12
CA LEU A 257 1.94 1.80 10.03
C LEU A 257 1.42 3.25 9.96
N TYR A 258 2.32 4.22 9.81
CA TYR A 258 1.95 5.63 9.62
C TYR A 258 1.17 5.85 8.32
N TRP A 259 1.71 5.39 7.18
CA TRP A 259 1.04 5.52 5.88
C TRP A 259 -0.30 4.81 5.86
N LEU A 260 -0.38 3.59 6.41
CA LEU A 260 -1.65 2.87 6.53
C LEU A 260 -2.66 3.59 7.43
N HIS A 261 -2.21 4.21 8.53
CA HIS A 261 -3.08 5.00 9.38
C HIS A 261 -3.65 6.18 8.59
N SER A 262 -2.81 6.91 7.86
CA SER A 262 -3.23 8.06 7.06
C SER A 262 -4.19 7.66 5.93
N ASP A 263 -3.85 6.61 5.17
CA ASP A 263 -4.66 6.08 4.06
C ASP A 263 -6.04 5.57 4.51
N LEU A 264 -6.15 5.04 5.72
CA LEU A 264 -7.36 4.39 6.24
C LEU A 264 -8.11 5.26 7.27
N THR A 265 -7.75 6.54 7.37
CA THR A 265 -8.47 7.50 8.20
C THR A 265 -9.71 8.01 7.44
N LYS A 266 -10.87 8.05 8.10
CA LYS A 266 -12.12 8.47 7.45
C LYS A 266 -12.19 10.00 7.33
N GLU A 267 -12.43 10.52 6.12
CA GLU A 267 -12.66 11.95 5.91
C GLU A 267 -13.91 12.42 6.68
N GLY A 268 -13.78 13.49 7.48
CA GLY A 268 -14.85 14.06 8.30
C GLY A 268 -14.52 14.21 9.80
N THR A 269 -13.37 13.72 10.26
CA THR A 269 -12.89 13.91 11.64
C THR A 269 -11.70 14.87 11.68
N GLY A 270 -11.98 16.16 11.46
CA GLY A 270 -11.04 17.26 11.73
C GLY A 270 -9.90 17.40 10.72
N GLU A 271 -9.59 18.64 10.37
CA GLU A 271 -8.39 19.01 9.62
C GLU A 271 -7.17 18.40 10.33
N ALA A 272 -6.52 17.42 9.68
CA ALA A 272 -5.22 16.96 10.13
C ALA A 272 -4.22 18.08 9.80
N ASP A 273 -3.81 18.84 10.81
CA ASP A 273 -2.63 19.69 10.73
C ASP A 273 -1.39 18.78 10.59
N ASP A 274 -1.11 18.41 9.34
CA ASP A 274 -0.04 17.54 8.88
C ASP A 274 1.38 18.10 9.18
N SER A 275 1.45 19.35 9.65
CA SER A 275 2.72 20.01 10.01
C SER A 275 3.39 19.41 11.24
N VAL A 276 2.64 18.85 12.18
CA VAL A 276 3.15 18.32 13.46
C VAL A 276 3.70 16.88 13.33
N LEU A 277 3.25 16.13 12.32
CA LEU A 277 3.72 14.77 12.00
C LEU A 277 5.16 14.76 11.47
N ARG A 278 5.59 15.85 10.81
CA ARG A 278 6.96 16.01 10.28
C ARG A 278 7.99 16.38 11.35
N GLU A 279 7.61 16.97 12.48
CA GLU A 279 8.60 17.47 13.46
C GLU A 279 9.18 16.39 14.38
N GLY A 280 8.57 15.20 14.44
CA GLY A 280 8.99 14.13 15.36
C GLY A 280 9.70 12.92 14.72
N TRP A 281 9.49 12.66 13.44
CA TRP A 281 10.05 11.49 12.76
C TRP A 281 10.63 11.88 11.40
N THR A 282 11.95 11.82 11.29
CA THR A 282 12.66 11.77 10.00
C THR A 282 13.59 10.55 10.05
N PRO A 283 13.83 9.85 8.92
CA PRO A 283 14.84 8.78 8.87
C PRO A 283 16.22 9.23 9.39
N ALA A 284 16.52 10.53 9.29
CA ALA A 284 17.74 11.15 9.82
C ALA A 284 17.74 11.40 11.35
N ALA A 285 16.57 11.54 11.99
CA ALA A 285 16.43 11.79 13.44
C ALA A 285 16.63 10.52 14.28
N ALA A 286 16.33 9.33 13.73
CA ALA A 286 16.55 8.04 14.37
C ALA A 286 18.04 7.80 14.75
N SER A 287 18.97 8.45 14.03
CA SER A 287 20.41 8.31 14.24
C SER A 287 20.99 9.23 15.34
N ARG A 288 20.26 10.28 15.78
CA ARG A 288 20.84 11.36 16.61
C ARG A 288 20.29 11.55 18.02
N VAL A 289 19.22 10.86 18.44
CA VAL A 289 18.65 11.10 19.78
C VAL A 289 18.73 9.85 20.66
N GLY A 290 19.71 9.87 21.57
CA GLY A 290 19.79 8.93 22.68
C GLY A 290 19.02 9.47 23.89
N ARG A 291 17.74 9.11 24.02
CA ARG A 291 16.96 8.93 25.28
C ARG A 291 15.48 8.81 24.93
N SER A 292 14.81 7.85 25.57
CA SER A 292 13.38 7.51 25.49
C SER A 292 12.82 7.42 24.06
N GLN A 293 13.09 6.30 23.38
CA GLN A 293 12.56 6.03 22.05
C GLN A 293 11.20 5.34 22.18
N VAL A 294 10.14 6.14 22.28
CA VAL A 294 8.79 5.71 21.91
C VAL A 294 8.47 6.49 20.64
N ALA A 295 7.88 5.86 19.63
CA ALA A 295 7.30 6.62 18.53
C ALA A 295 6.04 7.31 19.10
N THR A 296 6.20 8.54 19.58
CA THR A 296 5.17 9.30 20.31
C THR A 296 4.39 10.17 19.34
N PHE A 297 3.06 10.05 19.34
CA PHE A 297 2.14 10.95 18.67
C PHE A 297 1.43 11.81 19.71
N ARG A 298 1.40 13.14 19.51
CA ARG A 298 0.66 14.09 20.34
C ARG A 298 -0.66 14.45 19.66
N PRO A 299 -1.83 14.07 20.23
CA PRO A 299 -3.07 14.74 19.89
C PRO A 299 -3.06 16.14 20.53
N GLN A 300 -3.36 17.21 19.77
CA GLN A 300 -3.65 18.50 20.41
C GLN A 300 -5.00 18.44 21.15
N ASP A 301 -5.06 19.10 22.30
CA ASP A 301 -6.21 19.27 23.21
C ASP A 301 -7.39 20.08 22.64
N SER A 302 -7.65 20.03 21.34
CA SER A 302 -8.65 20.91 20.69
C SER A 302 -9.69 20.22 19.79
N LEU A 303 -9.75 18.88 19.73
CA LEU A 303 -10.92 18.17 19.18
C LEU A 303 -11.44 17.08 20.12
N SER A 304 -12.20 17.51 21.12
CA SER A 304 -13.08 16.69 21.92
C SER A 304 -14.23 16.12 21.07
N SER A 305 -14.13 14.86 20.63
CA SER A 305 -15.29 13.94 20.49
C SER A 305 -14.97 12.56 19.90
N VAL A 306 -13.80 12.34 19.28
CA VAL A 306 -13.56 11.11 18.51
C VAL A 306 -12.54 10.21 19.21
N SER A 307 -12.97 9.01 19.62
CA SER A 307 -12.08 8.00 20.20
C SER A 307 -11.08 7.46 19.15
N PRO A 308 -9.88 7.00 19.53
CA PRO A 308 -8.90 6.46 18.58
C PRO A 308 -9.45 5.32 17.70
N GLU A 309 -10.41 4.55 18.23
CA GLU A 309 -11.11 3.47 17.54
C GLU A 309 -11.95 3.96 16.34
N GLN A 310 -12.23 5.26 16.29
CA GLN A 310 -13.04 5.89 15.25
C GLN A 310 -12.20 6.59 14.17
N GLN A 311 -10.87 6.60 14.29
CA GLN A 311 -9.97 7.25 13.33
C GLN A 311 -9.57 6.29 12.19
N SER A 312 -8.92 5.16 12.50
CA SER A 312 -8.55 4.13 11.51
C SER A 312 -8.38 2.75 12.13
N VAL A 313 -8.33 1.70 11.31
CA VAL A 313 -8.03 0.33 11.79
C VAL A 313 -6.66 0.24 12.45
N ILE A 314 -5.67 0.99 11.96
CA ILE A 314 -4.34 1.02 12.57
C ILE A 314 -4.42 1.58 13.98
N ALA A 315 -5.24 2.62 14.17
CA ALA A 315 -5.50 3.18 15.49
C ALA A 315 -6.16 2.16 16.43
N CYS A 316 -7.19 1.46 15.95
CA CYS A 316 -7.87 0.42 16.72
C CYS A 316 -6.95 -0.75 17.13
N LEU A 317 -5.99 -1.13 16.27
CA LEU A 317 -5.12 -2.27 16.50
C LEU A 317 -3.87 -1.93 17.31
N PHE A 318 -3.16 -0.86 16.94
CA PHE A 318 -1.79 -0.62 17.40
C PHE A 318 -1.64 0.53 18.39
N HIS A 319 -2.65 1.41 18.55
CA HIS A 319 -2.52 2.55 19.46
C HIS A 319 -2.60 2.09 20.91
N GLY A 320 -1.52 2.30 21.65
CA GLY A 320 -1.53 2.39 23.10
C GLY A 320 -1.41 3.83 23.55
N ARG A 321 -1.69 4.10 24.82
CA ARG A 321 -1.52 5.42 25.44
C ARG A 321 -0.64 5.33 26.68
N LEU A 322 0.19 6.35 26.85
CA LEU A 322 1.02 6.55 28.03
C LEU A 322 0.84 7.97 28.57
N ASP A 323 0.95 8.11 29.88
CA ASP A 323 1.05 9.40 30.54
C ASP A 323 2.50 9.62 30.98
N SER A 324 3.00 10.80 30.66
CA SER A 324 4.32 11.29 30.99
C SER A 324 4.18 12.41 32.01
N THR A 325 4.50 12.11 33.27
CA THR A 325 4.41 13.06 34.39
C THR A 325 5.81 13.49 34.82
N ILE A 326 5.99 14.80 35.00
CA ILE A 326 7.20 15.38 35.59
C ILE A 326 6.83 15.93 36.96
N THR A 327 7.49 15.42 38.01
CA THR A 327 7.25 15.82 39.40
C THR A 327 8.47 16.56 39.96
N CYS A 328 8.25 17.73 40.54
CA CYS A 328 9.28 18.50 41.23
C CYS A 328 9.70 17.76 42.51
N VAL A 329 10.98 17.39 42.64
CA VAL A 329 11.47 16.64 43.82
C VAL A 329 11.51 17.48 45.10
N GLU A 330 11.62 18.80 45.01
CA GLU A 330 11.67 19.69 46.17
C GLU A 330 10.28 19.99 46.75
N ARG A 331 9.24 20.00 45.89
CA ARG A 331 7.87 20.37 46.26
C ARG A 331 6.90 19.19 46.29
N GLY A 332 7.24 18.09 45.63
CA GLY A 332 6.35 16.93 45.46
C GLY A 332 5.14 17.19 44.55
N LEU A 333 5.16 18.28 43.76
CA LEU A 333 4.06 18.67 42.87
C LEU A 333 4.35 18.26 41.43
N ASN A 334 3.33 17.81 40.71
CA ASN A 334 3.40 17.60 39.26
C ASN A 334 3.52 18.97 38.58
N VAL A 335 4.56 19.13 37.75
CA VAL A 335 4.87 20.37 37.01
C VAL A 335 4.57 20.27 35.53
N ASN A 336 4.44 19.05 35.01
CA ASN A 336 4.02 18.78 33.65
C ASN A 336 3.39 17.39 33.59
N GLU A 337 2.36 17.26 32.76
CA GLU A 337 1.68 16.01 32.47
C GLU A 337 1.28 16.02 31.00
N ASN A 338 1.67 14.98 30.28
CA ASN A 338 1.37 14.85 28.86
C ASN A 338 0.94 13.43 28.55
N THR A 339 -0.18 13.27 27.85
CA THR A 339 -0.62 11.98 27.33
C THR A 339 -0.16 11.80 25.89
N GLU A 340 0.46 10.67 25.60
CA GLU A 340 1.01 10.37 24.27
C GLU A 340 0.46 9.03 23.77
N THR A 341 0.25 8.96 22.47
CA THR A 341 -0.10 7.72 21.79
C THR A 341 1.16 7.05 21.23
N PHE A 342 1.24 5.73 21.28
CA PHE A 342 2.34 4.97 20.70
C PHE A 342 1.85 3.81 19.83
N LEU A 343 2.64 3.47 18.80
CA LEU A 343 2.41 2.32 17.91
C LEU A 343 3.24 1.09 18.27
N ASN A 344 4.39 1.32 18.90
CA ASN A 344 5.32 0.29 19.32
C ASN A 344 6.13 0.75 20.53
N LEU A 345 6.64 -0.21 21.29
CA LEU A 345 7.58 0.03 22.40
C LEU A 345 8.99 -0.38 21.96
N SER A 346 9.90 0.58 21.85
CA SER A 346 11.32 0.32 21.57
C SER A 346 12.10 0.23 22.87
N VAL A 347 12.49 -0.99 23.25
CA VAL A 347 13.20 -1.28 24.50
C VAL A 347 14.69 -1.49 24.24
N ALA A 348 15.53 -0.81 25.03
CA ALA A 348 16.98 -0.82 24.86
C ALA A 348 17.59 -2.13 25.38
N VAL A 349 18.24 -2.90 24.50
CA VAL A 349 18.91 -4.15 24.87
C VAL A 349 20.33 -3.87 25.32
N GLY A 350 20.70 -4.37 26.51
CA GLY A 350 22.05 -4.28 27.06
C GLY A 350 23.02 -5.36 26.55
N ARG A 351 24.18 -5.49 27.22
CA ARG A 351 25.21 -6.49 26.89
C ARG A 351 24.97 -7.86 27.53
N GLY A 352 24.24 -7.91 28.64
CA GLY A 352 23.91 -9.14 29.36
C GLY A 352 22.60 -9.76 28.86
N GLY A 353 22.48 -11.09 29.00
CA GLY A 353 21.20 -11.76 28.79
C GLY A 353 20.14 -11.23 29.77
N CYS A 354 18.92 -11.05 29.29
CA CYS A 354 17.81 -10.49 30.08
C CYS A 354 16.47 -11.08 29.61
N THR A 355 15.41 -10.81 30.36
CA THR A 355 14.04 -11.09 29.93
C THR A 355 13.38 -9.85 29.32
N LEU A 356 12.35 -10.04 28.52
CA LEU A 356 11.49 -8.95 28.05
C LEU A 356 10.90 -8.16 29.23
N GLN A 357 10.59 -8.83 30.35
CA GLN A 357 10.07 -8.16 31.54
C GLN A 357 11.10 -7.22 32.16
N ASP A 358 12.38 -7.60 32.18
CA ASP A 358 13.46 -6.74 32.66
C ASP A 358 13.60 -5.50 31.78
N LEU A 359 13.54 -5.69 30.46
CA LEU A 359 13.62 -4.60 29.49
C LEU A 359 12.46 -3.61 29.61
N LEU A 360 11.22 -4.11 29.80
CA LEU A 360 10.05 -3.26 30.04
C LEU A 360 10.18 -2.52 31.38
N THR A 361 10.58 -3.21 32.44
CA THR A 361 10.83 -2.59 33.75
C THR A 361 11.88 -1.48 33.67
N GLN A 362 12.93 -1.69 32.88
CA GLN A 362 13.94 -0.66 32.65
C GLN A 362 13.39 0.49 31.80
N HIS A 363 12.55 0.21 30.80
CA HIS A 363 11.95 1.23 29.93
C HIS A 363 11.04 2.18 30.71
N PHE A 364 10.21 1.67 31.62
CA PHE A 364 9.29 2.47 32.44
C PHE A 364 9.89 2.94 33.78
N LYS A 365 11.18 2.68 34.02
CA LYS A 365 11.85 3.12 35.24
C LYS A 365 11.86 4.65 35.31
N PRO A 366 11.39 5.27 36.41
CA PRO A 366 11.48 6.72 36.59
C PRO A 366 12.91 7.23 36.47
N GLN A 367 13.08 8.39 35.84
CA GLN A 367 14.39 8.96 35.56
C GLN A 367 14.48 10.39 36.09
N ASN A 368 15.68 10.78 36.54
CA ASN A 368 15.94 12.17 36.86
C ASN A 368 16.13 12.96 35.55
N LEU A 369 15.41 14.07 35.44
CA LEU A 369 15.44 14.98 34.31
C LEU A 369 15.71 16.40 34.82
N GLU A 370 16.54 17.17 34.13
CA GLU A 370 16.65 18.61 34.39
C GLU A 370 15.45 19.31 33.76
N TRP A 371 14.70 20.05 34.57
CA TRP A 371 13.48 20.72 34.14
C TRP A 371 13.37 22.11 34.78
N ASP A 372 12.87 23.09 34.02
CA ASP A 372 12.57 24.42 34.56
C ASP A 372 11.23 24.40 35.32
N CYS A 373 11.33 24.32 36.64
CA CYS A 373 10.17 24.18 37.50
C CYS A 373 9.49 25.54 37.70
N GLN A 374 8.25 25.68 37.21
CA GLN A 374 7.47 26.92 37.32
C GLN A 374 7.17 27.32 38.79
N HIS A 375 7.10 26.36 39.71
CA HIS A 375 6.90 26.63 41.14
C HIS A 375 8.19 27.06 41.86
N CYS A 376 9.34 26.50 41.48
CA CYS A 376 10.64 26.86 42.06
C CYS A 376 11.31 28.03 41.34
N ARG A 377 10.82 28.38 40.14
CA ARG A 377 11.33 29.43 39.24
C ARG A 377 12.82 29.27 38.92
N ARG A 378 13.27 28.04 38.75
CA ARG A 378 14.64 27.69 38.37
C ARG A 378 14.72 26.27 37.80
N PRO A 379 15.70 25.99 36.94
CA PRO A 379 16.01 24.63 36.52
C PRO A 379 16.60 23.83 37.69
N HIS A 380 16.08 22.62 37.89
CA HIS A 380 16.66 21.65 38.82
C HIS A 380 16.23 20.22 38.45
N HIS A 381 16.77 19.22 39.16
CA HIS A 381 16.38 17.82 38.96
C HIS A 381 14.91 17.60 39.34
N CYS A 382 14.13 17.10 38.40
CA CYS A 382 12.76 16.63 38.57
C CYS A 382 12.71 15.12 38.26
N LEU A 383 11.68 14.45 38.74
CA LEU A 383 11.44 13.04 38.45
C LEU A 383 10.49 12.94 37.26
N HIS A 384 10.94 12.32 36.17
CA HIS A 384 10.11 11.97 35.03
C HIS A 384 9.66 10.52 35.16
N ARG A 385 8.35 10.30 35.07
CA ARG A 385 7.72 8.99 35.11
C ARG A 385 6.83 8.83 33.89
N THR A 386 6.86 7.62 33.32
CA THR A 386 5.93 7.22 32.27
C THR A 386 5.13 6.01 32.75
N ALA A 387 3.82 6.01 32.51
CA ALA A 387 2.93 4.90 32.83
C ALA A 387 1.94 4.65 31.69
N LEU A 388 1.55 3.40 31.46
CA LEU A 388 0.59 3.03 30.44
C LEU A 388 -0.85 3.28 30.92
N THR A 389 -1.62 4.03 30.15
CA THR A 389 -3.06 4.27 30.42
C THR A 389 -3.96 3.44 29.53
N THR A 390 -3.49 3.04 28.35
CA THR A 390 -4.22 2.14 27.44
C THR A 390 -3.26 1.18 26.76
N CYS A 391 -3.60 -0.11 26.81
CA CYS A 391 -2.87 -1.17 26.11
C CYS A 391 -3.40 -1.32 24.66
N PRO A 392 -2.53 -1.44 23.64
CA PRO A 392 -2.97 -1.71 22.27
C PRO A 392 -3.49 -3.15 22.13
N ARG A 393 -4.36 -3.41 21.15
CA ARG A 393 -4.82 -4.78 20.85
C ARG A 393 -3.68 -5.65 20.30
N VAL A 394 -2.84 -5.04 19.47
CA VAL A 394 -1.62 -5.63 18.91
C VAL A 394 -0.43 -4.85 19.46
N LEU A 395 0.33 -5.49 20.34
CA LEU A 395 1.54 -4.90 20.92
C LEU A 395 2.75 -5.24 20.04
N VAL A 396 3.39 -4.21 19.50
CA VAL A 396 4.70 -4.33 18.85
C VAL A 396 5.79 -3.96 19.85
N VAL A 397 6.73 -4.88 20.09
CA VAL A 397 7.93 -4.61 20.89
C VAL A 397 9.17 -4.69 20.00
N HIS A 398 9.84 -3.57 19.84
CA HIS A 398 11.11 -3.48 19.16
C HIS A 398 12.27 -3.62 20.14
N PHE A 399 13.17 -4.55 19.86
CA PHE A 399 14.42 -4.69 20.60
C PHE A 399 15.49 -3.79 19.98
N ASN A 400 15.67 -2.59 20.53
CA ASN A 400 16.74 -1.71 20.11
C ASN A 400 18.09 -2.29 20.56
N ARG A 401 18.72 -3.02 19.62
CA ARG A 401 20.01 -3.69 19.79
C ARG A 401 21.17 -2.80 19.39
N TYR A 402 20.94 -1.61 18.85
CA TYR A 402 22.00 -0.75 18.34
C TYR A 402 22.54 0.19 19.42
N SER A 403 23.85 0.24 19.53
CA SER A 403 24.54 1.17 20.42
C SER A 403 25.35 2.14 19.61
N VAL A 404 24.82 3.36 19.44
CA VAL A 404 25.52 4.47 18.77
C VAL A 404 26.87 4.75 19.44
N LYS A 405 26.92 4.69 20.78
CA LYS A 405 28.14 4.93 21.58
C LYS A 405 29.28 3.95 21.26
N SER A 406 28.96 2.72 20.87
CA SER A 406 29.97 1.69 20.61
C SER A 406 30.04 1.27 19.15
N TYR A 407 29.27 1.92 18.27
CA TYR A 407 29.11 1.54 16.86
C TYR A 407 28.93 0.03 16.68
N SER A 408 28.14 -0.61 17.55
CA SER A 408 27.98 -2.06 17.60
C SER A 408 26.53 -2.46 17.87
N SER A 409 26.22 -3.71 17.51
CA SER A 409 24.93 -4.34 17.81
C SER A 409 25.08 -5.33 18.97
N HIS A 410 24.20 -5.21 19.97
CA HIS A 410 24.12 -6.12 21.10
C HIS A 410 23.40 -7.41 20.71
N LYS A 411 24.17 -8.49 20.64
CA LYS A 411 23.69 -9.86 20.34
C LYS A 411 23.20 -10.62 21.58
N ALA A 412 22.97 -9.91 22.69
CA ALA A 412 22.52 -10.52 23.93
C ALA A 412 21.18 -11.24 23.74
N MET A 413 21.05 -12.43 24.33
CA MET A 413 19.81 -13.18 24.34
C MET A 413 18.77 -12.41 25.15
N VAL A 414 17.57 -12.26 24.59
CA VAL A 414 16.41 -11.73 25.30
C VAL A 414 15.39 -12.87 25.39
N ALA A 415 15.12 -13.36 26.59
CA ALA A 415 14.07 -14.35 26.81
C ALA A 415 12.71 -13.66 26.84
N TYR A 416 11.74 -14.18 26.08
CA TYR A 416 10.38 -13.65 26.02
C TYR A 416 9.36 -14.80 26.08
N PRO A 417 8.18 -14.59 26.70
CA PRO A 417 7.16 -15.62 26.78
C PRO A 417 6.42 -15.78 25.44
N SER A 418 6.09 -17.00 25.06
CA SER A 418 5.21 -17.28 23.92
C SER A 418 3.74 -16.90 24.19
N SER A 419 3.35 -16.85 25.46
CA SER A 419 2.01 -16.45 25.92
C SER A 419 2.02 -15.96 27.37
N GLY A 420 1.06 -15.12 27.72
CA GLY A 420 0.88 -14.64 29.10
C GLY A 420 1.73 -13.42 29.45
N LEU A 421 2.26 -12.70 28.45
CA LEU A 421 2.90 -11.40 28.69
C LEU A 421 1.83 -10.41 29.17
N SER A 422 2.09 -9.72 30.28
CA SER A 422 1.21 -8.68 30.81
C SER A 422 2.01 -7.40 31.04
N LEU A 423 1.42 -6.26 30.70
CA LEU A 423 1.98 -4.94 30.96
C LEU A 423 1.53 -4.36 32.31
N GLN A 424 0.76 -5.11 33.10
CA GLN A 424 0.15 -4.65 34.36
C GLN A 424 1.13 -3.92 35.31
N PRO A 425 2.40 -4.36 35.50
CA PRO A 425 3.33 -3.66 36.38
C PRO A 425 3.70 -2.24 35.92
N HIS A 426 3.45 -1.92 34.65
CA HIS A 426 3.81 -0.66 34.00
C HIS A 426 2.58 0.20 33.67
N MET A 427 1.38 -0.25 34.07
CA MET A 427 0.13 0.49 33.91
C MET A 427 -0.02 1.54 35.00
N ASP A 428 -0.73 2.61 34.68
CA ASP A 428 -1.22 3.55 35.69
C ASP A 428 -2.24 2.86 36.63
N GLN A 429 -2.41 3.39 37.84
CA GLN A 429 -3.28 2.80 38.86
C GLN A 429 -4.76 2.85 38.46
N ASP A 430 -5.15 3.92 37.77
CA ASP A 430 -6.52 4.14 37.32
C ASP A 430 -6.79 3.54 35.92
N ALA A 431 -5.75 2.99 35.30
CA ALA A 431 -5.86 2.38 33.98
C ALA A 431 -6.61 1.03 34.04
N PRO A 432 -7.31 0.65 32.95
CA PRO A 432 -7.88 -0.68 32.82
C PRO A 432 -6.83 -1.77 33.02
N ARG A 433 -7.27 -2.95 33.48
CA ARG A 433 -6.38 -4.11 33.61
C ARG A 433 -5.70 -4.44 32.28
N SER A 434 -4.41 -4.72 32.35
CA SER A 434 -3.64 -5.12 31.18
C SER A 434 -4.15 -6.46 30.63
N PRO A 435 -4.36 -6.58 29.30
CA PRO A 435 -4.65 -7.85 28.68
C PRO A 435 -3.43 -8.78 28.77
N GLN A 436 -3.66 -10.08 28.54
CA GLN A 436 -2.58 -11.03 28.35
C GLN A 436 -2.26 -11.19 26.86
N TYR A 437 -1.01 -10.95 26.50
CA TYR A 437 -0.54 -11.08 25.14
C TYR A 437 0.00 -12.48 24.86
N ARG A 438 -0.20 -12.91 23.62
CA ARG A 438 0.39 -14.10 23.02
C ARG A 438 1.21 -13.69 21.82
N LEU A 439 2.38 -14.29 21.66
CA LEU A 439 3.25 -14.03 20.52
C LEU A 439 2.62 -14.59 19.24
N LEU A 440 2.50 -13.73 18.23
CA LEU A 440 1.96 -14.09 16.92
C LEU A 440 3.04 -14.16 15.84
N SER A 441 4.00 -13.25 15.87
CA SER A 441 5.07 -13.18 14.89
C SER A 441 6.36 -12.57 15.45
N LEU A 442 7.47 -12.79 14.76
CA LEU A 442 8.80 -12.28 15.06
C LEU A 442 9.50 -11.88 13.77
N VAL A 443 10.03 -10.66 13.71
CA VAL A 443 11.06 -10.27 12.74
C VAL A 443 12.43 -10.59 13.33
N CYS A 444 13.21 -11.38 12.62
CA CYS A 444 14.53 -11.84 13.02
C CYS A 444 15.59 -11.33 12.05
N HIS A 445 16.60 -10.63 12.57
CA HIS A 445 17.75 -10.21 11.80
C HIS A 445 18.97 -11.06 12.11
N ARG A 446 19.64 -11.57 11.08
CA ARG A 446 20.94 -12.24 11.17
C ARG A 446 21.98 -11.43 10.41
N GLY A 447 22.92 -10.84 11.13
CA GLY A 447 24.01 -10.09 10.51
C GLY A 447 24.62 -9.04 11.42
N SER A 448 25.03 -7.94 10.79
CA SER A 448 25.67 -6.78 11.40
C SER A 448 24.91 -5.50 11.06
N MET A 449 25.33 -4.37 11.63
CA MET A 449 24.77 -3.05 11.28
C MET A 449 24.99 -2.65 9.81
N ARG A 450 25.99 -3.23 9.14
CA ARG A 450 26.32 -2.95 7.73
C ARG A 450 25.59 -3.87 6.76
N GLY A 451 24.98 -4.91 7.30
CA GLY A 451 24.12 -5.78 6.55
C GLY A 451 23.96 -7.16 7.15
N GLY A 452 22.93 -7.83 6.67
CA GLY A 452 22.46 -9.12 7.13
C GLY A 452 21.26 -9.58 6.32
N HIS A 453 20.49 -10.46 6.94
CA HIS A 453 19.28 -11.04 6.34
C HIS A 453 18.14 -11.01 7.35
N TYR A 454 16.98 -10.55 6.92
CA TYR A 454 15.76 -10.57 7.71
C TYR A 454 14.93 -11.80 7.37
N THR A 455 14.33 -12.39 8.39
CA THR A 455 13.42 -13.53 8.30
C THR A 455 12.24 -13.29 9.23
N ALA A 456 11.10 -13.93 8.97
CA ALA A 456 9.93 -13.85 9.83
C ALA A 456 9.57 -15.22 10.38
N TYR A 457 9.27 -15.31 11.67
CA TYR A 457 8.51 -16.45 12.21
C TYR A 457 7.08 -15.98 12.41
N CYS A 458 6.11 -16.67 11.83
CA CYS A 458 4.71 -16.33 12.01
C CYS A 458 3.91 -17.57 12.40
N ARG A 459 2.94 -17.35 13.29
CA ARG A 459 1.96 -18.36 13.66
C ARG A 459 0.75 -18.21 12.73
N GLY A 460 0.37 -19.27 12.03
CA GLY A 460 -0.67 -19.21 11.01
C GLY A 460 -1.16 -20.58 10.56
N GLY A 461 -2.00 -20.62 9.52
CA GLY A 461 -2.61 -21.83 8.97
C GLY A 461 -3.75 -22.41 9.83
N ALA A 462 -4.48 -23.38 9.28
CA ALA A 462 -5.56 -24.07 9.98
C ALA A 462 -5.08 -24.83 11.24
N ASP A 463 -3.80 -25.23 11.27
CA ASP A 463 -3.13 -25.93 12.37
C ASP A 463 -2.59 -24.99 13.47
N GLY A 464 -2.54 -23.69 13.22
CA GLY A 464 -2.00 -22.69 14.15
C GLY A 464 -0.51 -22.90 14.46
N GLY A 465 0.23 -23.56 13.57
CA GLY A 465 1.65 -23.88 13.69
C GLY A 465 2.56 -22.67 13.44
N TRP A 466 3.80 -22.76 13.91
CA TRP A 466 4.85 -21.78 13.61
C TRP A 466 5.53 -22.12 12.30
N ARG A 467 5.68 -21.13 11.42
CA ARG A 467 6.42 -21.24 10.16
C ARG A 467 7.50 -20.17 10.09
N LEU A 468 8.60 -20.52 9.44
CA LEU A 468 9.70 -19.62 9.12
C LEU A 468 9.53 -19.20 7.65
N PHE A 469 9.51 -17.89 7.42
CA PHE A 469 9.49 -17.27 6.11
C PHE A 469 10.84 -16.58 5.87
N SER A 470 11.53 -16.96 4.79
CA SER A 470 12.81 -16.42 4.38
C SER A 470 12.79 -16.14 2.88
N ASP A 471 12.33 -14.94 2.53
CA ASP A 471 12.07 -14.55 1.15
C ASP A 471 11.16 -15.57 0.46
N ASP A 472 11.59 -16.15 -0.67
CA ASP A 472 10.84 -17.11 -1.47
C ASP A 472 10.49 -18.42 -0.76
N PHE A 473 11.02 -18.66 0.46
CA PHE A 473 10.92 -19.93 1.19
C PHE A 473 10.12 -19.86 2.48
#